data_AF-A0A5C6A585-F1
#
_entry.id   AF-A0A5C6A585-F1
#
_cell.length_a   1.000
_cell.length_b   1.000
_cell.length_c   1.000
_cell.angle_alpha   90.00
_cell.angle_beta   90.00
_cell.angle_gamma   90.00
#
_symmetry.space_group_name_H-M   'P 1'
#
loop_
_entity.id
_entity.type
_entity.pdbx_description
1 polymer ?
#
loop_
_entity_poly.entity_id
_entity_poly.type
_entity_poly.pdbx_seq_one_letter_code
_entity_poly.pdbx_strand_id
1 'polypeptide(L)'
;MINDPIFDHDRLDVYRLSIEYVSAAFEISKTLSGLHRHARDQWLRAAQSIPLNIAEGNGKRSLKDRARFLDIARGSAFECAAIQDVLAVSCGLDNKTSRDMKLKLKRVVSMLTRMAIKFDGVKEPSYNYLVAIDYEHEHRGAEHEHERKPEPGRAPKDGLRGFTNGNSIVRPRWRLAFPD
;
A
#
# COMPACT_ATOMS: atom_id res chain seq x y z
N MET A 1 6.85 -29.23 -0.52
CA MET A 1 5.39 -29.35 -0.39
C MET A 1 4.75 -28.80 -1.65
N ILE A 2 4.12 -29.66 -2.44
CA ILE A 2 3.16 -29.22 -3.47
C ILE A 2 1.89 -29.97 -3.10
N ASN A 3 1.04 -29.31 -2.32
CA ASN A 3 -0.33 -29.76 -2.11
C ASN A 3 -1.12 -29.40 -3.38
N ASP A 4 -2.12 -30.22 -3.70
CA ASP A 4 -3.10 -29.86 -4.73
C ASP A 4 -3.65 -28.44 -4.46
N PRO A 5 -3.74 -27.58 -5.48
CA PRO A 5 -4.22 -26.21 -5.31
C PRO A 5 -5.68 -26.20 -4.87
N ILE A 6 -5.96 -25.59 -3.72
CA ILE A 6 -7.31 -25.48 -3.14
C ILE A 6 -7.93 -24.15 -3.58
N PHE A 7 -7.16 -23.07 -3.50
CA PHE A 7 -7.57 -21.73 -3.90
C PHE A 7 -6.94 -21.32 -5.23
N ASP A 8 -7.58 -20.39 -5.95
CA ASP A 8 -7.10 -19.94 -7.26
C ASP A 8 -5.68 -19.37 -7.22
N HIS A 9 -5.30 -18.72 -6.13
CA HIS A 9 -3.95 -18.13 -5.99
C HIS A 9 -2.86 -19.19 -5.79
N ASP A 10 -3.20 -20.40 -5.31
CA ASP A 10 -2.26 -21.53 -5.17
C ASP A 10 -1.69 -21.95 -6.53
N ARG A 11 -2.45 -21.69 -7.60
CA ARG A 11 -2.07 -21.99 -8.99
C ARG A 11 -1.08 -20.98 -9.56
N LEU A 12 -0.87 -19.84 -8.90
CA LEU A 12 0.03 -18.80 -9.40
C LEU A 12 1.47 -19.14 -9.03
N ASP A 13 2.33 -19.28 -10.04
CA ASP A 13 3.77 -19.49 -9.84
C ASP A 13 4.40 -18.38 -8.98
N VAL A 14 3.96 -17.14 -9.14
CA VAL A 14 4.45 -16.00 -8.36
C VAL A 14 4.09 -16.11 -6.87
N TYR A 15 2.94 -16.72 -6.56
CA TYR A 15 2.53 -16.99 -5.19
C TYR A 15 3.39 -18.10 -4.58
N ARG A 16 3.60 -19.20 -5.29
CA ARG A 16 4.45 -20.31 -4.83
C ARG A 16 5.89 -19.85 -4.56
N LEU A 17 6.46 -19.06 -5.47
CA LEU A 17 7.78 -18.46 -5.29
C LEU A 17 7.85 -17.48 -4.12
N SER A 18 6.79 -16.72 -3.85
CA SER A 18 6.78 -15.80 -2.70
C SER A 18 6.67 -16.56 -1.37
N ILE A 19 5.96 -17.69 -1.31
CA ILE A 19 5.96 -18.59 -0.16
C ILE A 19 7.35 -19.21 0.07
N GLU A 20 8.03 -19.65 -0.98
CA GLU A 20 9.42 -20.14 -0.87
C GLU A 20 10.38 -19.04 -0.37
N TYR A 21 10.19 -17.80 -0.83
CA TYR A 21 10.96 -16.65 -0.36
C TYR A 21 10.71 -16.38 1.13
N VAL A 22 9.45 -16.39 1.57
CA VAL A 22 9.07 -16.20 2.98
C VAL A 22 9.69 -17.28 3.85
N SER A 23 9.56 -18.56 3.46
CA SER A 23 10.17 -19.67 4.19
C SER A 23 11.67 -19.46 4.37
N ALA A 24 12.40 -19.10 3.31
CA ALA A 24 13.83 -18.82 3.39
C ALA A 24 14.15 -17.60 4.29
N ALA A 25 13.35 -16.53 4.21
CA ALA A 25 13.52 -15.35 5.06
C ALA A 25 13.34 -15.70 6.55
N PHE A 26 12.33 -16.50 6.89
CA PHE A 26 12.11 -16.97 8.26
C PHE A 26 13.27 -17.84 8.76
N GLU A 27 13.79 -18.76 7.95
CA GLU A 27 14.94 -19.56 8.35
C GLU A 27 16.19 -18.71 8.62
N ILE A 28 16.51 -17.76 7.73
CA ILE A 28 17.63 -16.84 7.93
C ILE A 28 17.39 -15.95 9.17
N SER A 29 16.16 -15.50 9.39
CA SER A 29 15.82 -14.59 10.50
C SER A 29 16.14 -15.15 11.89
N LYS A 30 16.23 -16.48 12.03
CA LYS A 30 16.60 -17.15 13.29
C LYS A 30 18.00 -16.77 13.77
N THR A 31 18.91 -16.43 12.86
CA THR A 31 20.28 -16.00 13.21
C THR A 31 20.36 -14.51 13.54
N LEU A 32 19.33 -13.72 13.18
CA LEU A 32 19.30 -12.28 13.39
C LEU A 32 18.83 -11.94 14.81
N SER A 33 19.76 -11.48 15.64
CA SER A 33 19.51 -11.08 17.02
C SER A 33 20.17 -9.74 17.37
N GLY A 34 19.96 -9.26 18.60
CA GLY A 34 20.56 -8.00 19.08
C GLY A 34 20.23 -6.78 18.20
N LEU A 35 21.28 -6.11 17.72
CA LEU A 35 21.24 -4.95 16.83
C LEU A 35 20.32 -5.15 15.61
N HIS A 36 20.22 -6.38 15.09
CA HIS A 36 19.48 -6.65 13.85
C HIS A 36 17.98 -6.91 14.08
N ARG A 37 17.48 -6.87 15.32
CA ARG A 37 16.08 -7.17 15.64
C ARG A 37 15.09 -6.34 14.82
N HIS A 38 15.32 -5.03 14.72
CA HIS A 38 14.41 -4.15 13.99
C HIS A 38 14.40 -4.43 12.49
N ALA A 39 15.58 -4.62 11.88
CA ALA A 39 15.70 -4.97 10.47
C ALA A 39 15.07 -6.35 10.18
N ARG A 40 15.29 -7.33 11.06
CA ARG A 40 14.65 -8.65 10.99
C ARG A 40 13.12 -8.52 11.00
N ASP A 41 12.56 -7.79 11.98
CA ASP A 41 11.12 -7.69 12.13
C ASP A 41 10.47 -6.94 10.95
N GLN A 42 11.14 -5.92 10.40
CA GLN A 42 10.72 -5.25 9.16
C GLN A 42 10.79 -6.20 7.96
N TRP A 43 11.88 -6.97 7.85
CA TRP A 43 12.06 -7.91 6.75
C TRP A 43 10.98 -8.97 6.74
N LEU A 44 10.66 -9.58 7.90
CA LEU A 44 9.62 -10.59 7.99
C LEU A 44 8.24 -10.04 7.69
N ARG A 45 7.93 -8.80 8.10
CA ARG A 45 6.66 -8.15 7.75
C ARG A 45 6.55 -7.89 6.25
N ALA A 46 7.59 -7.32 5.65
CA ALA A 46 7.63 -7.07 4.21
C ALA A 46 7.56 -8.39 3.41
N ALA A 47 8.28 -9.44 3.83
CA ALA A 47 8.28 -10.73 3.18
C ALA A 47 6.89 -11.37 3.18
N GLN A 48 6.19 -11.36 4.33
CA GLN A 48 4.81 -11.86 4.46
C GLN A 48 3.81 -11.04 3.65
N SER A 49 4.01 -9.73 3.53
CA SER A 49 3.13 -8.85 2.75
C SER A 49 3.06 -9.27 1.27
N ILE A 50 4.12 -9.86 0.71
CA ILE A 50 4.17 -10.29 -0.70
C ILE A 50 3.08 -11.35 -1.02
N PRO A 51 3.08 -12.57 -0.44
CA PRO A 51 2.05 -13.56 -0.71
C PRO A 51 0.64 -13.10 -0.29
N LEU A 52 0.52 -12.34 0.80
CA LEU A 52 -0.76 -11.83 1.27
C LEU A 52 -1.43 -10.94 0.22
N ASN A 53 -0.69 -9.98 -0.33
CA ASN A 53 -1.21 -9.09 -1.37
C ASN A 53 -1.43 -9.81 -2.72
N ILE A 54 -0.63 -10.84 -3.04
CA ILE A 54 -0.87 -11.67 -4.24
C ILE A 54 -2.21 -12.40 -4.12
N ALA A 55 -2.45 -13.07 -2.99
CA ALA A 55 -3.68 -13.81 -2.75
C ALA A 55 -4.89 -12.87 -2.73
N GLU A 56 -4.79 -11.74 -2.04
CA GLU A 56 -5.87 -10.76 -1.97
C GLU A 56 -6.16 -10.14 -3.35
N GLY A 57 -5.13 -9.74 -4.10
CA GLY A 57 -5.27 -9.21 -5.45
C GLY A 57 -5.91 -10.23 -6.41
N ASN A 58 -5.53 -11.50 -6.29
CA ASN A 58 -6.16 -12.57 -7.07
C ASN A 58 -7.65 -12.74 -6.73
N GLY A 59 -8.11 -12.39 -5.53
CA GLY A 59 -9.52 -12.40 -5.17
C GLY A 59 -10.34 -11.20 -5.65
N LYS A 60 -9.73 -10.13 -6.16
CA LYS A 60 -10.46 -8.92 -6.57
C LYS A 60 -11.19 -9.10 -7.91
N ARG A 61 -12.41 -8.56 -7.98
CA ARG A 61 -13.26 -8.55 -9.19
C ARG A 61 -12.81 -7.51 -10.21
N SER A 62 -12.46 -6.32 -9.76
CA SER A 62 -11.98 -5.23 -10.62
C SER A 62 -10.52 -5.44 -11.01
N LEU A 63 -10.21 -5.28 -12.30
CA LEU A 63 -8.84 -5.35 -12.81
C LEU A 63 -7.96 -4.27 -12.19
N LYS A 64 -8.49 -3.05 -12.01
CA LYS A 64 -7.78 -1.93 -11.38
C LYS A 64 -7.41 -2.24 -9.94
N ASP A 65 -8.32 -2.82 -9.17
CA ASP A 65 -8.03 -3.21 -7.79
C ASP A 65 -7.01 -4.35 -7.75
N ARG A 66 -7.15 -5.37 -8.61
CA ARG A 66 -6.18 -6.44 -8.73
C ARG A 66 -4.77 -5.90 -9.03
N ALA A 67 -4.64 -4.97 -9.99
CA ALA A 67 -3.37 -4.31 -10.30
C ALA A 67 -2.76 -3.62 -9.08
N ARG A 68 -3.57 -2.86 -8.33
CA ARG A 68 -3.14 -2.17 -7.12
C ARG A 68 -2.54 -3.11 -6.08
N PHE A 69 -3.17 -4.25 -5.82
CA PHE A 69 -2.63 -5.25 -4.88
C PHE A 69 -1.32 -5.87 -5.36
N LEU A 70 -1.20 -6.14 -6.67
CA LEU A 70 0.07 -6.64 -7.24
C LEU A 70 1.19 -5.60 -7.15
N ASP A 71 0.87 -4.32 -7.28
CA ASP A 71 1.83 -3.23 -7.08
C ASP A 71 2.27 -3.10 -5.62
N ILE A 72 1.37 -3.30 -4.65
CA ILE A 72 1.74 -3.37 -3.23
C ILE A 72 2.68 -4.55 -2.98
N ALA A 73 2.37 -5.74 -3.50
CA ALA A 73 3.24 -6.91 -3.40
C ALA A 73 4.64 -6.63 -4.00
N ARG A 74 4.67 -5.91 -5.14
CA ARG A 74 5.92 -5.49 -5.79
C ARG A 74 6.70 -4.50 -4.92
N GLY A 75 6.02 -3.55 -4.28
CA GLY A 75 6.61 -2.63 -3.32
C GLY A 75 7.25 -3.35 -2.13
N SER A 76 6.53 -4.29 -1.51
CA SER A 76 7.06 -5.11 -0.41
C SER A 76 8.28 -5.96 -0.81
N ALA A 77 8.35 -6.42 -2.07
CA ALA A 77 9.54 -7.09 -2.59
C ALA A 77 10.76 -6.17 -2.68
N PHE A 78 10.57 -4.90 -3.06
CA PHE A 78 11.67 -3.91 -3.04
C PHE A 78 12.11 -3.55 -1.63
N GLU A 79 11.16 -3.40 -0.69
CA GLU A 79 11.48 -3.20 0.73
C GLU A 79 12.33 -4.35 1.27
N CYS A 80 11.99 -5.61 0.94
CA CYS A 80 12.79 -6.77 1.32
C CYS A 80 14.22 -6.70 0.77
N ALA A 81 14.41 -6.23 -0.48
CA ALA A 81 15.74 -6.08 -1.06
C ALA A 81 16.55 -5.00 -0.34
N ALA A 82 15.94 -3.85 -0.05
CA ALA A 82 16.59 -2.76 0.67
C ALA A 82 16.97 -3.16 2.11
N ILE A 83 16.12 -3.91 2.81
CA ILE A 83 16.43 -4.41 4.15
C ILE A 83 17.58 -5.42 4.12
N GLN A 84 17.67 -6.27 3.09
CA GLN A 84 18.82 -7.16 2.90
C GLN A 84 20.12 -6.38 2.68
N ASP A 85 20.08 -5.22 2.03
CA ASP A 85 21.25 -4.34 1.89
C ASP A 85 21.66 -3.76 3.25
N VAL A 86 20.69 -3.31 4.07
CA VAL A 86 20.93 -2.86 5.45
C VAL A 86 21.57 -3.97 6.30
N LEU A 87 21.06 -5.20 6.19
CA LEU A 87 21.61 -6.36 6.90
C LEU A 87 23.02 -6.71 6.39
N ALA A 88 23.30 -6.55 5.11
CA ALA A 88 24.62 -6.83 4.55
C ALA A 88 25.67 -5.83 5.03
N VAL A 89 25.38 -4.53 4.99
CA VAL A 89 26.34 -3.50 5.46
C VAL A 89 26.54 -3.51 6.97
N SER A 90 25.58 -4.06 7.72
CA SER A 90 25.67 -4.22 9.18
C SER A 90 26.20 -5.60 9.61
N CYS A 91 26.66 -6.42 8.67
CA CYS A 91 27.16 -7.79 8.91
C CYS A 91 26.13 -8.78 9.50
N GLY A 92 24.83 -8.46 9.42
CA GLY A 92 23.75 -9.37 9.81
C GLY A 92 23.45 -10.42 8.74
N LEU A 93 23.81 -10.18 7.48
CA LEU A 93 23.61 -11.11 6.37
C LEU A 93 24.85 -11.12 5.47
N ASP A 94 25.35 -12.29 5.09
CA ASP A 94 26.48 -12.36 4.17
C ASP A 94 26.08 -11.96 2.74
N ASN A 95 27.04 -11.45 1.97
CA ASN A 95 26.81 -10.94 0.62
C ASN A 95 26.28 -12.01 -0.35
N LYS A 96 26.68 -13.27 -0.18
CA LYS A 96 26.23 -14.35 -1.07
C LYS A 96 24.75 -14.66 -0.79
N THR A 97 24.37 -14.83 0.47
CA THR A 97 22.98 -15.07 0.86
C THR A 97 22.08 -13.89 0.48
N SER A 98 22.53 -12.65 0.71
CA SER A 98 21.82 -11.44 0.27
C SER A 98 21.60 -11.44 -1.25
N ARG A 99 22.63 -11.79 -2.04
CA ARG A 99 22.51 -11.89 -3.50
C ARG A 99 21.50 -12.98 -3.91
N ASP A 100 21.60 -14.18 -3.33
CA ASP A 100 20.74 -15.31 -3.67
C ASP A 100 19.26 -15.01 -3.35
N MET A 101 19.00 -14.36 -2.21
CA MET A 101 17.66 -13.91 -1.82
C MET A 101 17.12 -12.80 -2.73
N LYS A 102 17.96 -11.82 -3.13
CA LYS A 102 17.58 -10.79 -4.12
C LYS A 102 17.28 -11.36 -5.50
N LEU A 103 17.93 -12.45 -5.92
CA LEU A 103 17.59 -13.12 -7.20
C LEU A 103 16.19 -13.73 -7.18
N LYS A 104 15.76 -14.31 -6.05
CA LYS A 104 14.37 -14.77 -5.87
C LYS A 104 13.38 -13.61 -5.97
N LEU A 105 13.64 -12.50 -5.27
CA LEU A 105 12.81 -11.29 -5.35
C LEU A 105 12.73 -10.72 -6.76
N LYS A 106 13.85 -10.67 -7.49
CA LYS A 106 13.88 -10.18 -8.87
C LYS A 106 12.93 -10.99 -9.77
N ARG A 107 12.87 -12.31 -9.58
CA ARG A 107 11.92 -13.17 -10.29
C ARG A 107 10.47 -12.84 -9.92
N VAL A 108 10.17 -12.70 -8.63
CA VAL A 108 8.84 -12.30 -8.14
C VAL A 108 8.42 -10.96 -8.74
N VAL A 109 9.27 -9.93 -8.63
CA VAL A 109 9.02 -8.59 -9.19
C VAL A 109 8.76 -8.66 -10.69
N SER A 110 9.55 -9.42 -11.44
CA SER A 110 9.37 -9.55 -12.90
C SER A 110 8.00 -10.11 -13.27
N MET A 111 7.50 -11.07 -12.49
CA MET A 111 6.18 -11.66 -12.69
C MET A 111 5.06 -10.71 -12.29
N LEU A 112 5.19 -10.06 -11.13
CA LEU A 112 4.22 -9.06 -10.65
C LEU A 112 4.08 -7.89 -11.62
N THR A 113 5.18 -7.35 -12.13
CA THR A 113 5.18 -6.25 -13.11
C THR A 113 4.40 -6.63 -14.38
N ARG A 114 4.67 -7.82 -14.94
CA ARG A 114 3.95 -8.30 -16.13
C ARG A 114 2.46 -8.49 -15.86
N MET A 115 2.10 -9.00 -14.69
CA MET A 115 0.70 -9.20 -14.30
C MET A 115 -0.02 -7.87 -14.09
N ALA A 116 0.60 -6.90 -13.41
CA ALA A 116 0.00 -5.58 -13.17
C ALA A 116 -0.27 -4.81 -14.48
N ILE A 117 0.71 -4.76 -15.39
CA ILE A 117 0.56 -4.07 -16.69
C ILE A 117 -0.61 -4.63 -17.51
N LYS A 118 -0.85 -5.94 -17.46
CA LYS A 118 -1.98 -6.57 -18.16
C LYS A 118 -3.33 -6.00 -17.72
N PHE A 119 -3.43 -5.50 -16.49
CA PHE A 119 -4.67 -5.02 -15.91
C PHE A 119 -4.87 -3.50 -16.05
N ASP A 120 -3.84 -2.73 -16.37
CA ASP A 120 -3.91 -1.28 -16.61
C ASP A 120 -4.49 -0.90 -17.98
N GLY A 121 -4.58 -1.85 -18.91
CA GLY A 121 -4.99 -1.62 -20.31
C GLY A 121 -6.49 -1.43 -20.55
N VAL A 122 -7.36 -1.61 -19.54
CA VAL A 122 -8.81 -1.46 -19.70
C VAL A 122 -9.22 -0.03 -19.33
N LYS A 123 -9.07 0.89 -20.30
CA LYS A 123 -9.78 2.18 -20.27
C LYS A 123 -11.18 1.95 -20.82
N GLU A 124 -12.21 2.32 -20.06
CA GLU A 124 -13.54 2.48 -20.65
C GLU A 124 -13.48 3.59 -21.70
N PRO A 125 -14.10 3.42 -22.88
CA PRO A 125 -14.28 4.53 -23.80
C PRO A 125 -15.02 5.64 -23.05
N SER A 126 -14.47 6.86 -23.06
CA SER A 126 -15.22 8.05 -22.68
C SER A 126 -16.36 8.19 -23.69
N TYR A 127 -17.54 7.69 -23.34
CA TYR A 127 -18.74 8.00 -24.10
C TYR A 127 -19.04 9.47 -23.86
N ASN A 128 -18.81 10.28 -24.89
CA ASN A 128 -19.29 11.63 -24.93
C ASN A 128 -20.82 11.54 -25.12
N TYR A 129 -21.57 11.58 -24.02
CA TYR A 129 -23.01 11.83 -24.08
C TYR A 129 -23.20 13.27 -24.56
N LEU A 130 -23.08 13.49 -25.87
CA LEU A 130 -23.69 14.64 -26.53
C LEU A 130 -25.19 14.39 -26.47
N VAL A 131 -25.81 14.84 -25.38
CA VAL A 131 -27.27 14.97 -25.30
C VAL A 131 -27.63 16.04 -26.32
N ALA A 132 -28.00 15.59 -27.53
CA ALA A 132 -28.81 16.39 -28.41
C ALA A 132 -30.09 16.71 -27.63
N ILE A 133 -30.21 17.99 -27.29
CA ILE A 133 -31.46 18.61 -26.84
C ILE A 133 -32.51 18.24 -27.90
N ASP A 134 -33.60 17.61 -27.46
CA ASP A 134 -34.96 17.76 -28.00
C ASP A 134 -35.85 16.66 -27.42
N TYR A 135 -36.43 16.94 -26.25
CA TYR A 135 -37.76 16.46 -25.90
C TYR A 135 -38.43 17.54 -25.06
N GLU A 136 -39.22 18.38 -25.73
CA GLU A 136 -40.23 19.18 -25.07
C GLU A 136 -41.22 18.24 -24.36
N HIS A 137 -41.28 18.37 -23.04
CA HIS A 137 -42.41 17.87 -22.26
C HIS A 137 -42.96 19.03 -21.44
N GLU A 138 -43.91 19.73 -22.04
CA GLU A 138 -44.91 20.50 -21.31
C GLU A 138 -45.66 19.54 -20.36
N HIS A 139 -45.58 19.80 -19.05
CA HIS A 139 -46.78 19.93 -18.21
C HIS A 139 -46.41 20.37 -16.78
N ARG A 140 -46.78 21.63 -16.51
CA ARG A 140 -47.69 22.04 -15.42
C ARG A 140 -47.21 21.89 -13.96
N GLY A 141 -46.61 22.98 -13.48
CA GLY A 141 -47.10 23.73 -12.32
C GLY A 141 -47.00 23.09 -10.92
N ALA A 142 -45.99 23.50 -10.16
CA ALA A 142 -46.14 23.86 -8.75
C ALA A 142 -44.94 24.74 -8.33
N GLU A 143 -45.21 26.03 -8.17
CA GLU A 143 -44.32 27.04 -7.61
C GLU A 143 -44.05 26.75 -6.13
N HIS A 144 -42.79 26.78 -5.70
CA HIS A 144 -42.43 27.17 -4.33
C HIS A 144 -41.03 27.78 -4.35
N GLU A 145 -41.00 29.11 -4.51
CA GLU A 145 -39.86 29.94 -4.11
C GLU A 145 -39.79 30.02 -2.58
N HIS A 146 -38.59 29.86 -2.02
CA HIS A 146 -37.94 30.92 -1.24
C HIS A 146 -36.51 30.51 -0.85
N GLU A 147 -35.55 31.20 -1.46
CA GLU A 147 -34.17 31.27 -1.00
C GLU A 147 -34.09 31.86 0.42
N ARG A 148 -33.27 31.29 1.31
CA ARG A 148 -32.32 32.00 2.19
C ARG A 148 -31.14 31.08 2.57
N LYS A 149 -29.90 31.49 2.28
CA LYS A 149 -28.67 31.01 2.94
C LYS A 149 -28.26 32.01 4.06
N PRO A 150 -27.27 31.73 4.93
CA PRO A 150 -27.46 31.37 6.34
C PRO A 150 -27.06 32.52 7.30
N GLU A 151 -27.66 32.58 8.49
CA GLU A 151 -27.14 33.46 9.56
C GLU A 151 -25.96 32.79 10.29
N PRO A 152 -24.86 33.53 10.57
CA PRO A 152 -23.76 33.02 11.38
C PRO A 152 -24.18 32.96 12.86
N GLY A 153 -24.27 31.74 13.40
CA GLY A 153 -24.53 31.52 14.82
C GLY A 153 -23.45 32.14 15.69
N ARG A 154 -23.81 33.17 16.46
CA ARG A 154 -22.98 33.73 17.54
C ARG A 154 -22.81 32.69 18.65
N ALA A 155 -21.56 32.43 19.04
CA ALA A 155 -21.26 31.64 20.23
C ALA A 155 -21.80 32.33 21.49
N PRO A 156 -22.50 31.62 22.40
CA PRO A 156 -22.91 32.17 23.68
C PRO A 156 -21.69 32.57 24.52
N LYS A 157 -21.76 33.78 25.08
CA LYS A 157 -20.85 34.22 26.15
C LYS A 157 -21.33 33.61 27.47
N ASP A 158 -20.36 33.25 28.30
CA ASP A 158 -20.48 32.81 29.70
C ASP A 158 -20.64 31.30 29.93
N GLY A 159 -19.52 30.69 30.36
CA GLY A 159 -19.50 29.31 30.82
C GLY A 159 -18.11 28.68 31.01
N LEU A 160 -17.03 29.44 31.23
CA LEU A 160 -15.72 28.90 31.61
C LEU A 160 -15.47 29.14 33.10
N ARG A 161 -15.67 28.11 33.92
CA ARG A 161 -15.03 27.96 35.23
C ARG A 161 -14.35 26.60 35.30
N GLY A 162 -13.05 26.63 35.58
CA GLY A 162 -12.28 25.51 36.08
C GLY A 162 -11.60 24.68 35.00
N PHE A 163 -10.34 24.98 34.71
CA PHE A 163 -9.20 24.10 35.04
C PHE A 163 -7.92 24.81 34.59
N THR A 164 -7.10 25.19 35.57
CA THR A 164 -5.80 25.81 35.39
C THR A 164 -4.70 24.74 35.28
N ASN A 165 -3.66 25.13 34.53
CA ASN A 165 -2.26 24.67 34.55
C ASN A 165 -1.85 23.39 33.81
N GLY A 166 -1.17 23.60 32.68
CA GLY A 166 -0.35 22.61 31.98
C GLY A 166 0.43 23.24 30.83
N ASN A 167 1.73 23.48 31.02
CA ASN A 167 2.69 24.11 30.11
C ASN A 167 2.58 23.73 28.62
N SER A 168 2.55 24.74 27.76
CA SER A 168 2.78 24.62 26.31
C SER A 168 4.24 24.26 26.01
N ILE A 169 4.45 23.12 25.35
CA ILE A 169 5.73 22.78 24.71
C ILE A 169 5.73 23.40 23.31
N VAL A 170 6.49 24.48 23.16
CA VAL A 170 6.85 25.07 21.87
C VAL A 170 7.78 24.09 21.14
N ARG A 171 7.39 23.65 19.94
CA ARG A 171 8.26 22.87 19.04
C ARG A 171 9.27 23.81 18.36
N PRO A 172 10.58 23.53 18.37
CA PRO A 172 11.53 24.32 17.61
C PRO A 172 11.48 23.97 16.11
N ARG A 173 11.59 25.03 15.31
CA ARG A 173 11.66 25.03 13.84
C ARG A 173 13.10 24.67 13.42
N TRP A 174 13.28 23.56 12.70
CA TRP A 174 14.58 23.18 12.14
C TRP A 174 15.08 24.23 11.15
N ARG A 175 16.26 24.79 11.41
CA ARG A 175 16.98 25.68 10.49
C ARG A 175 18.22 24.89 10.03
N LEU A 176 18.27 24.58 8.74
CA LEU A 176 19.41 23.96 8.07
C LEU A 176 20.56 24.98 8.02
N ALA A 177 21.75 24.57 8.47
CA ALA A 177 23.00 25.26 8.19
C ALA A 177 23.97 24.25 7.56
N PHE A 178 24.40 24.53 6.34
CA PHE A 178 25.53 23.87 5.69
C PHE A 178 26.81 24.64 6.07
N PRO A 179 27.94 23.98 6.34
CA PRO A 179 29.23 24.65 6.47
C PRO A 179 29.95 24.80 5.12
N ASP A 180 30.82 25.81 5.06
CA ASP A 180 31.65 26.24 3.92
C ASP A 180 32.62 25.17 3.39
#